data_AF-A0A9P6RG36-F1
#
_entry.id   AF-A0A9P6RG36-F1
#
_cell.length_a   1.000
_cell.length_b   1.000
_cell.length_c   1.000
_cell.angle_alpha   90.00
_cell.angle_beta   90.00
_cell.angle_gamma   90.00
#
_symmetry.space_group_name_H-M   'P 1'
#
loop_
_entity.id
_entity.type
_entity.pdbx_description
1 polymer ?
#
loop_
_entity_poly.entity_id
_entity_poly.type
_entity_poly.pdbx_seq_one_letter_code
_entity_poly.pdbx_strand_id
1 'polypeptide(L)'
;MFFTTRPKALLVVFVASLVLLLIQKSSAHSYADCIDWRFTNPKNPSWSDKNGACFGYARRFPIKAKPFAKLDSDGPNRHYQQSHKNPDPNHSLPCSDGKEGEEPGADETMGIPISAAYNGKDKRGRIIGVQTTSKPGGELCIRWPAKNHAVPNEKNQPVVIALSEVNPKKDPTQLEFLDNIIAKLDYKNCTDKGENTDIWPCGGCFKLPSSLKPGNFVMQWLKNDAVICDKIIRDRSTLGMIGRLLA
;
A
#
# COMPACT_ATOMS: atom_id res chain seq x y z
N MET A 1 -5.10 59.12 -33.85
CA MET A 1 -4.34 57.85 -34.03
C MET A 1 -3.62 57.54 -32.72
N PHE A 2 -4.10 56.55 -31.97
CA PHE A 2 -3.37 55.98 -30.82
C PHE A 2 -3.37 54.47 -30.99
N PHE A 3 -2.29 53.93 -31.57
CA PHE A 3 -2.04 52.49 -31.56
C PHE A 3 -1.27 52.16 -30.29
N THR A 4 -2.01 51.69 -29.29
CA THR A 4 -1.47 51.30 -27.98
C THR A 4 -0.71 49.98 -28.08
N THR A 5 0.55 50.04 -27.67
CA THR A 5 1.55 48.98 -27.59
C THR A 5 1.25 47.99 -26.45
N ARG A 6 0.34 47.01 -26.60
CA ARG A 6 0.23 45.90 -25.61
C ARG A 6 -0.12 44.49 -26.15
N PRO A 7 0.55 43.94 -27.17
CA PRO A 7 0.36 42.51 -27.52
C PRO A 7 1.25 41.56 -26.69
N LYS A 8 2.37 42.02 -26.13
CA LYS A 8 3.37 41.12 -25.52
C LYS A 8 3.02 40.64 -24.11
N ALA A 9 2.38 41.49 -23.29
CA ALA A 9 2.01 41.12 -21.93
C ALA A 9 0.90 40.06 -21.88
N LEU A 10 -0.05 40.11 -22.81
CA LEU A 10 -1.17 39.17 -22.87
C LEU A 10 -0.70 37.76 -23.26
N LEU A 11 0.26 37.66 -24.19
CA LEU A 11 0.82 36.39 -24.65
C LEU A 11 1.60 35.68 -23.53
N VAL A 12 2.36 36.43 -22.72
CA VAL A 12 3.13 35.86 -21.60
C VAL A 12 2.19 35.29 -20.52
N VAL A 13 1.09 35.97 -20.21
CA VAL A 13 0.08 35.46 -19.25
C VAL A 13 -0.60 34.20 -19.78
N PHE A 14 -0.93 34.15 -21.07
CA PHE A 14 -1.53 32.96 -21.69
C PHE A 14 -0.59 31.75 -21.67
N VAL A 15 0.69 31.94 -22.03
CA VAL A 15 1.69 30.85 -22.03
C VAL A 15 1.98 30.38 -20.61
N ALA A 16 2.12 31.29 -19.65
CA ALA A 16 2.32 30.93 -18.24
C ALA A 16 1.13 30.14 -17.67
N SER A 17 -0.10 30.51 -18.04
CA SER A 17 -1.32 29.81 -17.61
C SER A 17 -1.43 28.41 -18.23
N LEU A 18 -1.04 28.26 -19.51
CA LEU A 18 -0.99 26.97 -20.18
C LEU A 18 0.09 26.05 -19.58
N VAL A 19 1.25 26.61 -19.22
CA VAL A 19 2.33 25.86 -18.55
C VAL A 19 1.90 25.41 -17.14
N LEU A 20 1.20 26.26 -16.38
CA LEU A 20 0.63 25.88 -15.06
C LEU A 20 -0.40 24.74 -15.15
N LEU A 21 -1.21 24.71 -16.21
CA LEU A 21 -2.15 23.60 -16.48
C LEU A 21 -1.44 22.29 -16.84
N LEU A 22 -0.25 22.35 -17.44
CA LEU A 22 0.54 21.16 -17.81
C LEU A 22 1.36 20.57 -16.65
N ILE A 23 1.54 21.30 -15.54
CA ILE A 23 2.39 20.88 -14.40
C ILE A 23 1.57 20.30 -13.23
N GLN A 24 0.24 20.26 -13.30
CA GLN A 24 -0.56 19.57 -12.29
C GLN A 24 -0.51 18.03 -12.46
N LYS A 25 0.69 17.46 -12.37
CA LYS A 25 0.84 16.06 -11.96
C LYS A 25 0.54 16.02 -10.46
N SER A 26 -0.71 15.73 -10.12
CA SER A 26 -1.06 15.38 -8.75
C SER A 26 -0.35 14.07 -8.40
N SER A 27 0.77 14.21 -7.70
CA SER A 27 1.53 13.09 -7.16
C SER A 27 0.77 12.58 -5.95
N ALA A 28 -0.21 11.72 -6.21
CA ALA A 28 -1.15 11.35 -5.18
C ALA A 28 -0.81 9.94 -4.68
N HIS A 29 -0.36 9.95 -3.43
CA HIS A 29 0.50 8.97 -2.79
C HIS A 29 -0.30 8.21 -1.73
N SER A 30 -0.82 7.04 -2.10
CA SER A 30 -1.60 6.19 -1.21
C SER A 30 -0.81 4.99 -0.76
N TYR A 31 -1.14 4.45 0.40
CA TYR A 31 -0.46 3.33 0.99
C TYR A 31 -1.41 2.41 1.74
N ALA A 32 -1.12 1.11 1.79
CA ALA A 32 -1.80 0.21 2.70
C ALA A 32 -1.32 0.48 4.13
N ASP A 33 -2.23 0.91 5.01
CA ASP A 33 -1.95 1.17 6.42
C ASP A 33 -2.25 -0.05 7.29
N CYS A 34 -3.12 -0.94 6.80
CA CYS A 34 -3.46 -2.20 7.42
C CYS A 34 -3.64 -3.28 6.36
N ILE A 35 -3.12 -4.49 6.64
CA ILE A 35 -3.17 -5.62 5.72
C ILE A 35 -4.15 -6.71 6.18
N ASP A 36 -4.39 -6.81 7.49
CA ASP A 36 -5.42 -7.67 8.10
C ASP A 36 -6.36 -6.81 8.94
N TRP A 37 -7.19 -6.04 8.24
CA TRP A 37 -8.28 -5.29 8.85
C TRP A 37 -9.41 -6.23 9.22
N ARG A 38 -9.91 -6.13 10.45
CA ARG A 38 -11.05 -6.92 10.91
C ARG A 38 -12.14 -6.01 11.42
N PHE A 39 -13.32 -6.13 10.82
CA PHE A 39 -14.49 -5.37 11.23
C PHE A 39 -15.01 -5.84 12.58
N THR A 40 -15.31 -4.90 13.47
CA THR A 40 -16.01 -5.18 14.72
C THR A 40 -17.45 -5.62 14.47
N ASN A 41 -18.09 -5.05 13.45
CA ASN A 41 -19.44 -5.44 13.01
C ASN A 41 -19.46 -5.74 11.50
N PRO A 42 -19.35 -7.02 11.11
CA PRO A 42 -19.37 -7.41 9.69
C PRO A 42 -20.67 -7.06 8.95
N LYS A 43 -21.78 -6.83 9.66
CA LYS A 43 -23.07 -6.45 9.04
C LYS A 43 -23.14 -4.98 8.66
N ASN A 44 -22.27 -4.15 9.23
CA ASN A 44 -22.14 -2.74 8.91
C ASN A 44 -20.64 -2.39 8.80
N PRO A 45 -19.96 -2.88 7.75
CA PRO A 45 -18.53 -2.72 7.61
C PRO A 45 -18.19 -1.23 7.41
N SER A 46 -17.24 -0.74 8.18
CA SER A 46 -16.62 0.56 8.01
C SER A 46 -15.11 0.42 8.20
N TRP A 47 -14.36 1.12 7.34
CA TRP A 47 -12.90 1.13 7.36
C TRP A 47 -12.33 2.07 8.41
N SER A 48 -13.17 2.84 9.11
CA SER A 48 -12.72 3.72 10.19
C SER A 48 -12.23 2.94 11.41
N ASP A 49 -11.34 3.55 12.18
CA ASP A 49 -10.85 3.03 13.48
C ASP A 49 -11.98 2.79 14.51
N LYS A 50 -13.21 3.25 14.26
CA LYS A 50 -14.37 3.01 15.14
C LYS A 50 -15.03 1.65 14.89
N ASN A 51 -14.81 1.05 13.72
CA ASN A 51 -15.57 -0.11 13.23
C ASN A 51 -14.69 -1.31 12.88
N GLY A 52 -13.42 -1.26 13.23
CA GLY A 52 -12.50 -2.38 13.10
C GLY A 52 -11.15 -2.09 13.72
N ALA A 53 -10.26 -3.06 13.59
CA ALA A 53 -8.88 -2.95 14.05
C ALA A 53 -7.95 -3.68 13.10
N CYS A 54 -6.67 -3.30 13.16
CA CYS A 54 -5.63 -3.90 12.36
C CYS A 54 -4.90 -5.02 13.11
N PHE A 55 -4.72 -6.17 12.46
CA PHE A 55 -4.08 -7.36 13.03
C PHE A 55 -2.82 -7.79 12.27
N GLY A 56 -2.48 -7.08 11.19
CA GLY A 56 -1.35 -7.37 10.33
C GLY A 56 -1.00 -6.14 9.51
N TYR A 57 0.28 -5.84 9.43
CA TYR A 57 0.79 -4.60 8.84
C TYR A 57 1.86 -4.91 7.81
N ALA A 58 2.07 -3.99 6.86
CA ALA A 58 3.20 -4.04 5.96
C ALA A 58 4.54 -4.03 6.73
N ARG A 59 5.61 -4.44 6.05
CA ARG A 59 6.97 -4.52 6.61
C ARG A 59 7.38 -3.21 7.24
N ARG A 60 7.88 -3.25 8.48
CA ARG A 60 8.41 -2.07 9.20
C ARG A 60 7.40 -0.93 9.30
N PHE A 61 6.10 -1.24 9.28
CA PHE A 61 5.04 -0.23 9.40
C PHE A 61 4.97 0.33 10.84
N PRO A 62 5.04 1.64 11.05
CA PRO A 62 4.95 2.24 12.39
C PRO A 62 3.50 2.32 12.91
N ILE A 63 3.12 1.47 13.87
CA ILE A 63 1.72 1.34 14.35
C ILE A 63 1.13 2.56 15.05
N LYS A 64 1.96 3.55 15.42
CA LYS A 64 1.54 4.80 16.08
C LYS A 64 1.85 6.05 15.27
N ALA A 65 2.09 5.91 13.96
CA ALA A 65 2.22 7.08 13.11
C ALA A 65 0.88 7.83 13.05
N LYS A 66 0.88 9.09 13.49
CA LYS A 66 -0.28 9.98 13.46
C LYS A 66 0.10 11.27 12.74
N PRO A 67 -0.84 11.87 11.97
CA PRO A 67 -2.21 11.41 11.67
C PRO A 67 -2.35 10.29 10.61
N PHE A 68 -3.50 9.61 10.58
CA PHE A 68 -3.90 8.75 9.44
C PHE A 68 -3.79 9.54 8.14
N ALA A 69 -3.35 8.88 7.06
CA ALA A 69 -3.09 9.54 5.79
C ALA A 69 -2.02 10.66 5.84
N LYS A 70 -1.02 10.59 6.73
CA LYS A 70 0.13 11.53 6.72
C LYS A 70 1.51 10.87 6.63
N LEU A 71 1.58 9.55 6.49
CA LEU A 71 2.84 8.82 6.29
C LEU A 71 3.57 9.10 4.97
N ASP A 72 2.93 9.78 4.03
CA ASP A 72 3.57 10.31 2.82
C ASP A 72 4.37 11.59 3.07
N SER A 73 4.23 12.21 4.23
CA SER A 73 4.98 13.41 4.64
C SER A 73 5.79 13.16 5.91
N ASP A 74 5.93 11.89 6.30
CA ASP A 74 6.58 11.45 7.53
C ASP A 74 7.83 10.66 7.18
N GLY A 75 8.93 10.84 7.91
CA GLY A 75 10.17 10.11 7.64
C GLY A 75 10.16 8.67 8.17
N PRO A 76 10.56 7.65 7.39
CA PRO A 76 10.69 7.66 5.94
C PRO A 76 9.31 7.67 5.27
N ASN A 77 9.20 8.42 4.17
CA ASN A 77 7.98 8.49 3.39
C ASN A 77 7.63 7.09 2.86
N ARG A 78 6.33 6.76 2.82
CA ARG A 78 5.82 5.46 2.34
C ARG A 78 5.06 5.57 1.03
N HIS A 79 5.43 6.52 0.18
CA HIS A 79 5.04 6.47 -1.22
C HIS A 79 6.15 5.83 -2.03
N TYR A 80 5.81 5.12 -3.09
CA TYR A 80 6.80 4.38 -3.87
C TYR A 80 6.40 4.44 -5.32
N GLN A 81 6.97 5.40 -6.05
CA GLN A 81 6.81 5.45 -7.49
C GLN A 81 7.62 4.32 -8.12
N GLN A 82 6.92 3.42 -8.82
CA GLN A 82 7.54 2.42 -9.68
C GLN A 82 7.19 2.75 -11.14
N SER A 83 8.09 2.41 -12.07
CA SER A 83 7.82 2.58 -13.50
C SER A 83 6.90 1.46 -14.00
N HIS A 84 5.68 1.78 -14.44
CA HIS A 84 4.73 0.77 -14.96
C HIS A 84 4.67 0.66 -16.47
N LYS A 85 5.03 1.72 -17.20
CA LYS A 85 4.68 1.75 -18.63
C LYS A 85 5.59 0.86 -19.49
N ASN A 86 6.62 0.28 -18.88
CA ASN A 86 7.44 -0.84 -19.32
C ASN A 86 8.33 -1.15 -18.10
N PRO A 87 7.87 -1.96 -17.13
CA PRO A 87 8.72 -2.28 -16.01
C PRO A 87 9.94 -3.01 -16.57
N ASP A 88 11.12 -2.42 -16.39
CA ASP A 88 12.33 -3.09 -16.81
C ASP A 88 12.50 -4.30 -15.88
N PRO A 89 12.52 -5.53 -16.41
CA PRO A 89 12.71 -6.74 -15.59
C PRO A 89 13.95 -6.65 -14.68
N ASN A 90 14.94 -5.87 -15.11
CA ASN A 90 16.24 -5.74 -14.45
C ASN A 90 16.34 -4.50 -13.55
N HIS A 91 15.43 -3.53 -13.67
CA HIS A 91 15.52 -2.25 -12.93
C HIS A 91 14.25 -1.84 -12.18
N SER A 92 13.07 -2.39 -12.52
CA SER A 92 11.84 -2.13 -11.76
C SER A 92 11.87 -2.91 -10.45
N LEU A 93 12.21 -2.21 -9.38
CA LEU A 93 12.14 -2.74 -8.04
C LEU A 93 10.68 -3.08 -7.69
N PRO A 94 10.41 -4.24 -7.12
CA PRO A 94 9.06 -4.68 -6.76
C PRO A 94 8.55 -4.08 -5.45
N CYS A 95 9.44 -3.74 -4.52
CA CYS A 95 9.11 -3.34 -3.16
C CYS A 95 10.08 -2.27 -2.66
N SER A 96 11.36 -2.62 -2.58
CA SER A 96 12.43 -1.79 -2.00
C SER A 96 13.77 -2.46 -2.29
N ASP A 97 14.81 -1.67 -2.62
CA ASP A 97 16.19 -2.16 -2.65
C ASP A 97 17.02 -1.69 -1.45
N GLY A 98 16.46 -0.81 -0.63
CA GLY A 98 17.13 -0.20 0.52
C GLY A 98 18.33 0.70 0.15
N LYS A 99 18.52 1.04 -1.13
CA LYS A 99 19.66 1.82 -1.61
C LYS A 99 19.26 3.23 -2.07
N GLU A 100 18.09 3.41 -2.64
CA GLU A 100 17.65 4.70 -3.19
C GLU A 100 16.91 5.58 -2.15
N GLY A 101 17.54 5.77 -0.98
CA GLY A 101 16.98 6.51 0.15
C GLY A 101 16.40 7.89 -0.22
N GLU A 102 15.19 8.14 0.31
CA GLU A 102 14.28 9.28 0.04
C GLU A 102 13.34 9.15 -1.17
N GLU A 103 13.29 7.92 -1.74
CA GLU A 103 12.39 7.31 -2.76
C GLU A 103 13.08 7.14 -4.12
N PRO A 104 13.12 5.94 -4.74
CA PRO A 104 12.24 4.75 -4.66
C PRO A 104 12.61 3.66 -3.65
N GLY A 105 11.59 3.02 -3.05
CA GLY A 105 11.74 1.79 -2.27
C GLY A 105 12.36 1.97 -0.88
N ALA A 106 11.99 3.00 -0.11
CA ALA A 106 12.46 3.21 1.25
C ALA A 106 12.26 1.98 2.15
N ASP A 107 13.35 1.50 2.75
CA ASP A 107 13.55 0.51 3.84
C ASP A 107 12.40 -0.49 4.14
N GLU A 108 11.68 -1.00 3.16
CA GLU A 108 10.70 -2.10 3.25
C GLU A 108 11.29 -3.43 2.76
N THR A 109 12.62 -3.51 2.76
CA THR A 109 13.34 -4.70 2.34
C THR A 109 12.96 -5.92 3.18
N MET A 110 13.11 -7.08 2.56
CA MET A 110 12.98 -8.34 3.27
C MET A 110 13.92 -8.41 4.48
N GLY A 111 13.35 -8.55 5.67
CA GLY A 111 14.12 -8.82 6.89
C GLY A 111 14.84 -10.18 6.81
N ILE A 112 16.02 -10.26 7.43
CA ILE A 112 16.78 -11.50 7.63
C ILE A 112 17.06 -11.66 9.14
N PRO A 113 16.37 -12.57 9.85
CA PRO A 113 15.26 -13.41 9.40
C PRO A 113 14.00 -12.58 9.06
N ILE A 114 13.01 -13.18 8.39
CA ILE A 114 11.78 -12.49 7.94
C ILE A 114 11.11 -11.69 9.06
N SER A 115 11.08 -12.24 10.27
CA SER A 115 10.50 -11.61 11.46
C SER A 115 11.15 -10.28 11.83
N ALA A 116 12.39 -10.01 11.39
CA ALA A 116 13.09 -8.75 11.62
C ALA A 116 12.40 -7.54 10.98
N ALA A 117 11.53 -7.77 9.98
CA ALA A 117 10.70 -6.71 9.40
C ALA A 117 9.43 -6.41 10.22
N TYR A 118 9.14 -7.18 11.27
CA TYR A 118 7.87 -7.14 12.01
C TYR A 118 8.05 -7.19 13.54
N ASN A 119 9.27 -7.01 14.03
CA ASN A 119 9.58 -6.93 15.45
C ASN A 119 10.44 -5.71 15.80
N GLY A 120 10.21 -5.14 16.98
CA GLY A 120 11.04 -4.06 17.51
C GLY A 120 10.62 -2.66 17.05
N LYS A 121 11.61 -1.87 16.64
CA LYS A 121 11.46 -0.45 16.35
C LYS A 121 12.07 -0.08 15.00
N ASP A 122 11.48 0.89 14.31
CA ASP A 122 12.07 1.46 13.10
C ASP A 122 13.29 2.34 13.44
N LYS A 123 13.94 2.90 12.40
CA LYS A 123 15.11 3.79 12.54
C LYS A 123 14.87 5.04 13.40
N ARG A 124 13.61 5.37 13.71
CA ARG A 124 13.20 6.52 14.55
C ARG A 124 12.74 6.06 15.94
N GLY A 125 12.91 4.79 16.28
CA GLY A 125 12.53 4.24 17.58
C GLY A 125 11.02 3.96 17.74
N ARG A 126 10.24 4.00 16.65
CA ARG A 126 8.79 3.74 16.69
C ARG A 126 8.51 2.25 16.59
N ILE A 127 7.55 1.76 17.36
CA ILE A 127 7.16 0.35 17.34
C ILE A 127 6.65 -0.03 15.95
N ILE A 128 7.15 -1.14 15.41
CA ILE A 128 6.69 -1.67 14.12
C ILE A 128 5.58 -2.71 14.27
N GLY A 129 4.76 -2.82 13.24
CA GLY A 129 3.60 -3.70 13.19
C GLY A 129 3.97 -5.17 13.08
N VAL A 130 3.05 -6.01 13.55
CA VAL A 130 3.18 -7.46 13.46
C VAL A 130 2.90 -7.96 12.04
N GLN A 131 3.49 -9.11 11.72
CA GLN A 131 3.31 -9.77 10.44
C GLN A 131 1.89 -10.33 10.30
N THR A 132 1.28 -10.14 9.14
CA THR A 132 -0.03 -10.73 8.81
C THR A 132 0.04 -12.25 8.82
N THR A 133 -0.96 -12.91 9.43
CA THR A 133 -1.06 -14.38 9.45
C THR A 133 -2.44 -14.81 8.97
N SER A 134 -2.52 -15.74 8.01
CA SER A 134 -3.81 -16.22 7.48
C SER A 134 -3.78 -17.69 7.04
N LYS A 135 -4.96 -18.26 6.83
CA LYS A 135 -5.15 -19.63 6.34
C LYS A 135 -5.44 -19.62 4.83
N PRO A 136 -5.08 -20.67 4.07
CA PRO A 136 -5.52 -20.81 2.68
C PRO A 136 -7.05 -20.72 2.57
N GLY A 137 -7.56 -20.00 1.57
CA GLY A 137 -8.99 -19.74 1.42
C GLY A 137 -9.56 -18.70 2.40
N GLY A 138 -8.78 -18.27 3.39
CA GLY A 138 -9.15 -17.22 4.34
C GLY A 138 -9.32 -15.87 3.64
N GLU A 139 -10.20 -15.04 4.21
CA GLU A 139 -10.38 -13.67 3.77
C GLU A 139 -9.37 -12.75 4.46
N LEU A 140 -8.79 -11.84 3.68
CA LEU A 140 -7.98 -10.72 4.16
C LEU A 140 -8.62 -9.44 3.67
N CYS A 141 -8.64 -8.42 4.53
CA CYS A 141 -9.12 -7.09 4.21
C CYS A 141 -7.99 -6.09 4.38
N ILE A 142 -7.71 -5.32 3.34
CA ILE A 142 -6.67 -4.29 3.34
C ILE A 142 -7.34 -2.93 3.45
N ARG A 143 -6.75 -2.04 4.25
CA ARG A 143 -7.17 -0.64 4.39
C ARG A 143 -6.09 0.31 3.87
N TRP A 144 -6.53 1.41 3.26
CA TRP A 144 -5.70 2.50 2.77
C TRP A 144 -6.43 3.85 2.87
N PRO A 145 -5.69 4.98 2.92
CA PRO A 145 -6.28 6.30 2.81
C PRO A 145 -6.55 6.67 1.34
N ALA A 146 -7.65 7.38 1.10
CA ALA A 146 -8.09 7.71 -0.27
C ALA A 146 -7.26 8.77 -0.99
N LYS A 147 -6.50 9.61 -0.27
CA LYS A 147 -5.44 10.48 -0.81
C LYS A 147 -5.83 11.19 -2.11
N ASN A 148 -6.82 12.08 -2.04
CA ASN A 148 -7.49 12.80 -3.14
C ASN A 148 -8.02 11.99 -4.33
N HIS A 149 -7.70 10.69 -4.44
CA HIS A 149 -8.06 9.85 -5.58
C HIS A 149 -9.48 9.29 -5.52
N ALA A 150 -10.18 9.44 -4.39
CA ALA A 150 -11.58 9.05 -4.25
C ALA A 150 -12.59 10.20 -4.53
N VAL A 151 -12.14 11.33 -5.06
CA VAL A 151 -13.04 12.41 -5.49
C VAL A 151 -13.98 11.95 -6.62
N PRO A 152 -15.22 12.45 -6.73
CA PRO A 152 -16.22 11.90 -7.65
C PRO A 152 -15.84 11.89 -9.14
N ASN A 153 -15.06 12.88 -9.58
CA ASN A 153 -14.67 13.09 -10.98
C ASN A 153 -13.45 12.25 -11.42
N GLU A 154 -12.74 11.62 -10.49
CA GLU A 154 -11.62 10.73 -10.83
C GLU A 154 -12.12 9.36 -11.32
N LYS A 155 -11.37 8.70 -12.21
CA LYS A 155 -11.70 7.31 -12.57
C LYS A 155 -11.35 6.39 -11.41
N ASN A 156 -12.22 5.43 -11.13
CA ASN A 156 -11.89 4.38 -10.18
C ASN A 156 -10.86 3.41 -10.78
N GLN A 157 -9.60 3.52 -10.36
CA GLN A 157 -8.52 2.60 -10.74
C GLN A 157 -8.42 1.50 -9.68
N PRO A 158 -8.34 0.22 -10.06
CA PRO A 158 -8.29 -0.85 -9.08
C PRO A 158 -6.94 -0.89 -8.34
N VAL A 159 -6.98 -1.32 -7.09
CA VAL A 159 -5.82 -1.86 -6.40
C VAL A 159 -5.61 -3.30 -6.88
N VAL A 160 -4.41 -3.63 -7.31
CA VAL A 160 -3.99 -4.98 -7.66
C VAL A 160 -3.31 -5.62 -6.45
N ILE A 161 -3.72 -6.85 -6.12
CA ILE A 161 -3.06 -7.67 -5.11
C ILE A 161 -2.38 -8.83 -5.80
N ALA A 162 -1.06 -8.93 -5.62
CA ALA A 162 -0.25 -10.01 -6.13
C ALA A 162 0.49 -10.74 -5.00
N LEU A 163 0.82 -12.00 -5.22
CA LEU A 163 1.47 -12.84 -4.22
C LEU A 163 2.72 -13.51 -4.80
N SER A 164 3.76 -13.69 -3.99
CA SER A 164 4.95 -14.44 -4.39
C SER A 164 4.71 -15.96 -4.37
N GLU A 165 5.76 -16.71 -4.73
CA GLU A 165 5.87 -18.10 -4.31
C GLU A 165 6.09 -18.23 -2.79
N VAL A 166 6.01 -19.47 -2.29
CA VAL A 166 6.19 -19.78 -0.87
C VAL A 166 7.67 -19.74 -0.45
N ASN A 167 7.93 -19.16 0.71
CA ASN A 167 9.26 -18.96 1.33
C ASN A 167 10.30 -18.31 0.39
N PRO A 168 10.00 -17.12 -0.14
CA PRO A 168 10.92 -16.42 -1.03
C PRO A 168 12.19 -16.05 -0.25
N LYS A 169 13.35 -16.28 -0.88
CA LYS A 169 14.69 -16.00 -0.32
C LYS A 169 15.13 -14.55 -0.51
N LYS A 170 14.51 -13.84 -1.44
CA LYS A 170 14.70 -12.43 -1.79
C LYS A 170 13.35 -11.83 -2.18
N ASP A 171 13.27 -10.51 -2.33
CA ASP A 171 12.04 -9.91 -2.83
C ASP A 171 11.78 -10.33 -4.28
N PRO A 172 10.58 -10.87 -4.61
CA PRO A 172 10.22 -11.24 -5.98
C PRO A 172 10.13 -10.01 -6.85
N THR A 173 10.60 -10.08 -8.09
CA THR A 173 10.54 -9.02 -9.10
C THR A 173 9.12 -8.56 -9.43
N GLN A 174 9.00 -7.40 -10.08
CA GLN A 174 7.69 -6.88 -10.49
C GLN A 174 6.97 -7.84 -11.45
N LEU A 175 7.70 -8.53 -12.35
CA LEU A 175 7.12 -9.51 -13.25
C LEU A 175 6.58 -10.73 -12.50
N GLU A 176 7.33 -11.25 -11.52
CA GLU A 176 6.85 -12.36 -10.67
C GLU A 176 5.54 -12.01 -9.94
N PHE A 177 5.35 -10.74 -9.56
CA PHE A 177 4.07 -10.28 -9.01
C PHE A 177 2.98 -10.15 -10.07
N LEU A 178 3.29 -9.54 -11.22
CA LEU A 178 2.30 -9.35 -12.29
C LEU A 178 1.81 -10.68 -12.87
N ASP A 179 2.64 -11.72 -12.86
CA ASP A 179 2.28 -13.08 -13.27
C ASP A 179 1.39 -13.81 -12.24
N ASN A 180 1.31 -13.31 -10.99
CA ASN A 180 0.55 -13.93 -9.92
C ASN A 180 -0.37 -12.95 -9.17
N ILE A 181 -1.19 -12.24 -9.93
CA ILE A 181 -2.28 -11.40 -9.42
C ILE A 181 -3.41 -12.29 -8.88
N ILE A 182 -3.74 -12.11 -7.60
CA ILE A 182 -4.77 -12.88 -6.91
C ILE A 182 -6.06 -12.11 -6.66
N ALA A 183 -6.03 -10.77 -6.70
CA ALA A 183 -7.24 -9.94 -6.56
C ALA A 183 -7.11 -8.56 -7.22
N LYS A 184 -8.26 -7.96 -7.51
CA LYS A 184 -8.42 -6.54 -7.85
C LYS A 184 -9.48 -5.94 -6.95
N LEU A 185 -9.14 -4.89 -6.21
CA LEU A 185 -10.03 -4.23 -5.25
C LEU A 185 -10.43 -2.85 -5.78
N ASP A 186 -11.64 -2.43 -5.43
CA ASP A 186 -12.12 -1.07 -5.70
C ASP A 186 -11.38 -0.08 -4.79
N TYR A 187 -10.55 0.79 -5.37
CA TYR A 187 -9.79 1.79 -4.61
C TYR A 187 -10.70 2.80 -3.89
N LYS A 188 -11.84 3.15 -4.49
CA LYS A 188 -12.81 4.14 -3.98
C LYS A 188 -13.84 3.55 -3.01
N ASN A 189 -13.68 2.30 -2.59
CA ASN A 189 -14.55 1.68 -1.60
C ASN A 189 -14.31 2.26 -0.19
N CYS A 190 -14.79 3.49 0.01
CA CYS A 190 -14.63 4.29 1.22
C CYS A 190 -15.97 4.44 1.95
N THR A 191 -15.98 4.17 3.24
CA THR A 191 -17.22 4.10 4.04
C THR A 191 -17.51 5.39 4.79
N ASP A 192 -16.48 6.06 5.32
CA ASP A 192 -16.62 7.24 6.19
C ASP A 192 -16.13 8.49 5.47
N LYS A 193 -17.03 9.10 4.71
CA LYS A 193 -16.74 10.28 3.88
C LYS A 193 -16.99 11.56 4.68
N GLY A 194 -15.92 12.29 4.99
CA GLY A 194 -15.95 13.66 5.52
C GLY A 194 -15.59 14.71 4.46
N GLU A 195 -15.24 15.93 4.87
CA GLU A 195 -14.89 16.99 3.91
C GLU A 195 -13.52 16.76 3.24
N ASN A 196 -12.55 16.22 3.98
CA ASN A 196 -11.20 15.97 3.47
C ASN A 196 -11.09 14.55 2.90
N THR A 197 -11.05 14.44 1.57
CA THR A 197 -10.94 13.16 0.87
C THR A 197 -9.62 12.44 1.11
N ASP A 198 -8.55 13.13 1.53
CA ASP A 198 -7.26 12.49 1.80
C ASP A 198 -7.31 11.46 2.91
N ILE A 199 -8.15 11.74 3.92
CA ILE A 199 -8.25 10.95 5.15
C ILE A 199 -9.42 9.97 5.12
N TRP A 200 -10.16 9.87 4.01
CA TRP A 200 -11.25 8.89 3.92
C TRP A 200 -10.65 7.48 4.01
N PRO A 201 -11.12 6.65 4.96
CA PRO A 201 -10.66 5.28 5.05
C PRO A 201 -11.37 4.46 3.97
N CYS A 202 -10.57 3.83 3.12
CA CYS A 202 -11.03 2.94 2.06
C CYS A 202 -10.39 1.57 2.26
N GLY A 203 -10.95 0.56 1.63
CA GLY A 203 -10.38 -0.77 1.72
C GLY A 203 -11.07 -1.78 0.82
N GLY A 204 -10.57 -3.00 0.84
CA GLY A 204 -11.19 -4.11 0.12
C GLY A 204 -10.79 -5.44 0.73
N CYS A 205 -11.70 -6.40 0.65
CA CYS A 205 -11.47 -7.77 1.10
C CYS A 205 -11.31 -8.70 -0.11
N PHE A 206 -10.47 -9.72 0.04
CA PHE A 206 -10.27 -10.78 -0.94
C PHE A 206 -9.95 -12.09 -0.24
N LYS A 207 -10.16 -13.20 -0.96
CA LYS A 207 -9.81 -14.53 -0.46
C LYS A 207 -8.44 -14.93 -0.97
N LEU A 208 -7.63 -15.48 -0.07
CA LEU A 208 -6.39 -16.15 -0.45
C LEU A 208 -6.69 -17.43 -1.24
N PRO A 209 -5.85 -17.83 -2.21
CA PRO A 209 -6.00 -19.12 -2.87
C PRO A 209 -6.03 -20.27 -1.86
N SER A 210 -6.98 -21.20 -2.02
CA SER A 210 -7.08 -22.38 -1.15
C SER A 210 -5.92 -23.36 -1.34
N SER A 211 -5.22 -23.27 -2.48
CA SER A 211 -4.07 -24.10 -2.85
C SER A 211 -2.73 -23.65 -2.25
N LEU A 212 -2.67 -22.52 -1.54
CA LEU A 212 -1.41 -22.01 -0.97
C LEU A 212 -0.79 -23.03 -0.02
N LYS A 213 0.52 -23.28 -0.14
CA LYS A 213 1.32 -24.15 0.75
C LYS A 213 1.72 -23.45 2.07
N PRO A 214 2.02 -24.18 3.17
CA PRO A 214 2.50 -23.56 4.41
C PRO A 214 3.84 -22.85 4.21
N GLY A 215 3.95 -21.62 4.69
CA GLY A 215 5.16 -20.81 4.61
C GLY A 215 4.89 -19.32 4.60
N ASN A 216 5.94 -18.55 4.35
CA ASN A 216 5.89 -17.10 4.18
C ASN A 216 5.66 -16.76 2.72
N PHE A 217 4.83 -15.75 2.46
CA PHE A 217 4.65 -15.16 1.14
C PHE A 217 4.99 -13.67 1.22
N VAL A 218 5.38 -13.06 0.10
CA VAL A 218 5.32 -11.61 -0.09
C VAL A 218 4.04 -11.30 -0.82
N MET A 219 3.29 -10.33 -0.33
CA MET A 219 2.13 -9.78 -1.00
C MET A 219 2.46 -8.36 -1.46
N GLN A 220 2.13 -8.05 -2.70
CA GLN A 220 2.23 -6.70 -3.24
C GLN A 220 0.83 -6.08 -3.31
N TRP A 221 0.68 -4.91 -2.71
CA TRP A 221 -0.42 -3.97 -2.93
C TRP A 221 0.05 -2.95 -3.95
N LEU A 222 -0.61 -2.91 -5.11
CA LEU A 222 -0.22 -2.08 -6.25
C LEU A 222 -1.39 -1.19 -6.66
N LYS A 223 -1.18 0.13 -6.70
CA LYS A 223 -2.17 1.07 -7.22
C LYS A 223 -1.48 2.21 -7.96
N ASN A 224 -1.71 2.30 -9.28
CA ASN A 224 -0.95 3.23 -10.15
C ASN A 224 0.53 3.20 -9.72
N ASP A 225 1.15 4.37 -9.48
CA ASP A 225 2.55 4.61 -9.05
C ASP A 225 2.78 4.52 -7.54
N ALA A 226 2.05 3.64 -6.86
CA ALA A 226 2.27 3.32 -5.46
C ALA A 226 2.28 1.81 -5.24
N VAL A 227 3.37 1.30 -4.66
CA VAL A 227 3.57 -0.14 -4.43
C VAL A 227 4.03 -0.42 -3.03
N ILE A 228 3.30 -1.26 -2.31
CA ILE A 228 3.65 -1.65 -0.94
C ILE A 228 3.72 -3.14 -0.84
N CYS A 229 4.75 -3.63 -0.14
CA CYS A 229 4.92 -5.05 0.05
C CYS A 229 4.69 -5.43 1.51
N ASP A 230 3.73 -6.33 1.72
CA ASP A 230 3.56 -7.04 2.97
C ASP A 230 4.09 -8.48 2.86
N LYS A 231 4.22 -9.18 3.99
CA LYS A 231 4.38 -10.63 4.03
C LYS A 231 3.29 -11.27 4.86
N ILE A 232 2.69 -12.30 4.29
CA ILE A 232 1.69 -13.12 4.95
C ILE A 232 2.35 -14.42 5.40
N ILE A 233 2.25 -14.76 6.68
CA ILE A 233 2.55 -16.10 7.23
C ILE A 233 1.32 -16.97 7.02
N ARG A 234 1.51 -18.17 6.47
CA ARG A 234 0.57 -19.27 6.68
C ARG A 234 0.87 -19.95 8.01
N ASP A 235 -0.08 -19.88 8.94
CA ASP A 235 -0.04 -20.67 10.16
C ASP A 235 -0.20 -22.16 9.83
N ARG A 236 0.57 -23.02 10.53
CA ARG A 236 0.41 -24.46 10.43
C ARG A 236 -0.91 -24.82 11.11
N SER A 237 -1.91 -25.17 10.30
CA SER A 237 -3.09 -25.94 10.65
C SER A 237 -2.92 -26.79 11.91
N THR A 238 -3.57 -26.40 13.02
CA THR A 238 -4.33 -27.22 13.99
C THR A 238 -3.73 -28.53 14.57
N LEU A 239 -2.52 -28.94 14.22
CA LEU A 239 -1.83 -30.13 14.70
C LEU A 239 -0.77 -29.81 15.75
N GLY A 240 -0.45 -28.52 15.97
CA GLY A 240 0.52 -28.08 16.98
C GLY A 240 -0.06 -27.78 18.36
N MET A 241 -1.39 -27.74 18.52
CA MET A 241 -2.03 -27.37 19.81
C MET A 241 -2.44 -28.58 20.67
N ILE A 242 -2.37 -29.81 20.15
CA ILE A 242 -2.65 -31.03 20.94
C ILE A 242 -1.39 -31.54 21.66
N GLY A 243 -0.18 -31.15 21.24
CA GLY A 243 1.09 -31.58 21.84
C GLY A 243 1.59 -30.76 23.04
N ARG A 244 0.80 -29.81 23.57
CA ARG A 244 1.17 -28.99 24.75
C ARG A 244 0.16 -29.05 25.90
N LEU A 245 -0.82 -29.96 25.81
CA LEU A 245 -1.75 -30.30 26.90
C LEU A 245 -1.53 -31.71 27.46
N LEU A 246 -0.48 -32.40 26.99
CA LEU A 246 0.02 -33.67 27.53
C LEU A 246 1.56 -33.62 27.59
N ALA A 247 2.08 -32.75 28.45
CA ALA A 247 3.44 -32.79 29.00
C ALA A 247 3.45 -32.01 30.32
#